data_AF-A0A2J8AG50-F1
#
_entry.id   AF-A0A2J8AG50-F1
#
_cell.length_a   1.000
_cell.length_b   1.000
_cell.length_c   1.000
_cell.angle_alpha   90.00
_cell.angle_beta   90.00
_cell.angle_gamma   90.00
#
_symmetry.space_group_name_H-M   'P 1'
#
loop_
_entity.id
_entity.type
_entity.pdbx_description
1 polymer ?
#
loop_
_entity_poly.entity_id
_entity_poly.type
_entity_poly.pdbx_seq_one_letter_code
_entity_poly.pdbx_strand_id
1 'polypeptide(L)'
;LRRPQAIRVMRAQPSHGHVFNMDGAGADGNATPRFAAYGATKRSLAQLGKSLGAELGILGIKNVAIHNLSPGMVTTELLMTGADTPTAKFFINCLAEPASDVADYLVPRIRAVPQSAVNPFTGALSATYIRFLTQSKALQQIFTRLLTGARKSRWVPEDV
;
A
#
# COMPACT_ATOMS: atom_id res chain seq x y z
N LEU A 1 -24.09 0.90 17.05
CA LEU A 1 -22.92 1.16 16.16
C LEU A 1 -23.42 1.53 14.77
N ARG A 2 -23.03 2.69 14.22
CA ARG A 2 -23.41 3.09 12.85
C ARG A 2 -22.65 2.21 11.85
N ARG A 3 -23.37 1.50 10.98
CA ARG A 3 -22.78 0.70 9.88
C ARG A 3 -22.00 1.61 8.92
N PRO A 4 -20.91 1.13 8.29
CA PRO A 4 -20.20 1.90 7.27
C PRO A 4 -21.14 2.19 6.09
N GLN A 5 -21.49 3.47 5.88
CA GLN A 5 -22.49 3.86 4.89
C GLN A 5 -22.05 3.51 3.46
N ALA A 6 -20.74 3.57 3.18
CA ALA A 6 -20.19 3.18 1.88
C ALA A 6 -20.48 1.71 1.55
N ILE A 7 -20.27 0.78 2.50
CA ILE A 7 -20.55 -0.65 2.30
C ILE A 7 -22.04 -0.88 2.05
N ARG A 8 -22.91 -0.15 2.76
CA ARG A 8 -24.37 -0.23 2.55
C ARG A 8 -24.75 0.15 1.12
N VAL A 9 -24.17 1.23 0.59
CA VAL A 9 -24.43 1.70 -0.78
C VAL A 9 -23.84 0.70 -1.80
N MET A 10 -22.59 0.29 -1.63
CA MET A 10 -21.91 -0.67 -2.52
C MET A 10 -22.65 -2.00 -2.60
N ARG A 11 -23.18 -2.50 -1.48
CA ARG A 11 -23.96 -3.76 -1.45
C ARG A 11 -25.20 -3.71 -2.33
N ALA A 12 -25.83 -2.54 -2.46
CA ALA A 12 -27.05 -2.35 -3.23
C ALA A 12 -26.81 -2.19 -4.74
N GLN A 13 -25.54 -2.07 -5.16
CA GLN A 13 -25.21 -1.96 -6.57
C GLN A 13 -25.36 -3.32 -7.28
N PRO A 14 -25.75 -3.33 -8.57
CA PRO A 14 -25.81 -4.56 -9.36
C PRO A 14 -24.42 -5.14 -9.63
N SER A 15 -23.38 -4.30 -9.58
CA SER A 15 -21.98 -4.68 -9.69
C SER A 15 -21.35 -4.92 -8.32
N HIS A 16 -20.22 -5.64 -8.32
CA HIS A 16 -19.34 -5.78 -7.17
C HIS A 16 -18.81 -4.42 -6.67
N GLY A 17 -18.66 -4.29 -5.35
CA GLY A 17 -18.07 -3.14 -4.67
C GLY A 17 -16.64 -3.43 -4.22
N HIS A 18 -15.71 -2.53 -4.51
CA HIS A 18 -14.30 -2.68 -4.15
C HIS A 18 -13.80 -1.45 -3.40
N VAL A 19 -13.24 -1.65 -2.22
CA VAL A 19 -12.57 -0.60 -1.42
C VAL A 19 -11.07 -0.85 -1.46
N PHE A 20 -10.28 0.14 -1.88
CA PHE A 20 -8.83 0.04 -1.92
C PHE A 20 -8.20 0.98 -0.88
N ASN A 21 -7.57 0.39 0.14
CA ASN A 21 -6.81 1.15 1.13
C ASN A 21 -5.37 1.33 0.67
N MET A 22 -4.89 2.57 0.70
CA MET A 22 -3.50 2.91 0.36
C MET A 22 -2.60 2.86 1.59
N ASP A 23 -1.76 1.84 1.61
CA ASP A 23 -0.87 1.51 2.70
C ASP A 23 0.45 2.29 2.66
N GLY A 24 1.29 2.15 3.69
CA GLY A 24 2.57 2.87 3.77
C GLY A 24 3.55 2.30 4.78
N ALA A 25 4.60 3.05 5.11
CA ALA A 25 5.54 2.66 6.16
C ALA A 25 4.82 2.50 7.51
N GLY A 26 5.17 1.45 8.27
CA GLY A 26 4.56 1.10 9.56
C GLY A 26 3.32 0.19 9.48
N ALA A 27 2.81 -0.08 8.28
CA ALA A 27 1.65 -0.95 8.08
C ALA A 27 1.79 -2.39 8.57
N ASP A 28 3.00 -2.92 8.44
CA ASP A 28 3.43 -4.23 8.90
C ASP A 28 3.62 -4.29 10.42
N GLY A 29 3.59 -3.12 11.10
CA GLY A 29 3.78 -3.00 12.54
C GLY A 29 5.23 -2.73 12.94
N ASN A 30 6.14 -2.55 11.98
CA ASN A 30 7.51 -2.14 12.28
C ASN A 30 7.56 -0.71 12.82
N ALA A 31 8.55 -0.45 13.68
CA ALA A 31 8.77 0.88 14.21
C ALA A 31 9.06 1.88 13.08
N THR A 32 8.48 3.06 13.20
CA THR A 32 8.70 4.20 12.29
C THR A 32 9.25 5.38 13.09
N PRO A 33 10.55 5.36 13.46
CA PRO A 33 11.16 6.47 14.18
C PRO A 33 10.90 7.80 13.47
N ARG A 34 10.59 8.85 14.23
CA ARG A 34 10.22 10.20 13.74
C ARG A 34 8.90 10.31 12.97
N PHE A 35 8.25 9.19 12.67
CA PHE A 35 6.96 9.13 11.96
C PHE A 35 5.95 8.21 12.69
N ALA A 36 6.06 8.08 14.02
CA ALA A 36 5.29 7.11 14.80
C ALA A 36 3.76 7.30 14.66
N ALA A 37 3.28 8.55 14.66
CA ALA A 37 1.87 8.83 14.44
C ALA A 37 1.44 8.39 13.03
N TYR A 38 2.21 8.71 12.00
CA TYR A 38 1.97 8.26 10.64
C TYR A 38 1.96 6.72 10.57
N GLY A 39 2.97 6.04 11.10
CA GLY A 39 3.04 4.58 11.12
C GLY A 39 1.89 3.94 11.87
N ALA A 40 1.46 4.52 13.00
CA ALA A 40 0.28 4.07 13.74
C ALA A 40 -1.00 4.17 12.90
N THR A 41 -1.20 5.29 12.18
CA THR A 41 -2.36 5.42 11.28
C THR A 41 -2.31 4.40 10.15
N LYS A 42 -1.14 4.15 9.54
CA LYS A 42 -1.00 3.11 8.51
C LYS A 42 -1.25 1.71 9.06
N ARG A 43 -0.76 1.39 10.25
CA ARG A 43 -1.03 0.12 10.92
C ARG A 43 -2.53 -0.11 11.16
N SER A 44 -3.27 0.96 11.48
CA SER A 44 -4.72 0.88 11.69
C SER A 44 -5.48 0.39 10.45
N LEU A 45 -4.97 0.63 9.23
CA LEU A 45 -5.61 0.16 7.99
C LEU A 45 -5.65 -1.37 7.90
N ALA A 46 -4.60 -2.05 8.34
CA ALA A 46 -4.57 -3.52 8.36
C ALA A 46 -5.57 -4.10 9.36
N GLN A 47 -5.73 -3.44 10.52
CA GLN A 47 -6.71 -3.82 11.51
C GLN A 47 -8.13 -3.56 10.99
N LEU A 48 -8.39 -2.36 10.44
CA LEU A 48 -9.67 -1.95 9.88
C LEU A 48 -10.11 -2.90 8.76
N GLY A 49 -9.22 -3.22 7.82
CA GLY A 49 -9.51 -4.14 6.73
C GLY A 49 -9.90 -5.54 7.22
N LYS A 50 -9.21 -6.07 8.25
CA LYS A 50 -9.54 -7.35 8.87
C LYS A 50 -10.90 -7.32 9.57
N SER A 51 -11.18 -6.27 10.35
CA SER A 51 -12.46 -6.10 11.03
C SER A 51 -13.62 -6.01 10.03
N LEU A 52 -13.50 -5.17 9.01
CA LEU A 52 -14.53 -5.05 7.97
C LEU A 52 -14.71 -6.35 7.19
N GLY A 53 -13.62 -7.04 6.84
CA GLY A 53 -13.71 -8.36 6.19
C GLY A 53 -14.47 -9.38 7.02
N ALA A 54 -14.21 -9.43 8.33
CA ALA A 54 -14.95 -10.31 9.25
C ALA A 54 -16.43 -9.91 9.36
N GLU A 55 -16.73 -8.61 9.46
CA GLU A 55 -18.11 -8.10 9.48
C GLU A 55 -18.87 -8.46 8.20
N LEU A 56 -18.25 -8.33 7.02
CA LEU A 56 -18.85 -8.75 5.75
C LEU A 56 -19.20 -10.24 5.76
N GLY A 57 -18.31 -11.09 6.29
CA GLY A 57 -18.54 -12.53 6.45
C GLY A 57 -19.71 -12.84 7.38
N ILE A 58 -19.76 -12.21 8.56
CA ILE A 58 -20.86 -12.37 9.54
C ILE A 58 -22.21 -11.96 8.91
N LEU A 59 -22.22 -10.92 8.08
CA LEU A 59 -23.42 -10.42 7.40
C LEU A 59 -23.74 -11.16 6.10
N GLY A 60 -22.93 -12.14 5.68
CA GLY A 60 -23.09 -12.86 4.43
C GLY A 60 -22.94 -12.01 3.17
N ILE A 61 -22.26 -10.85 3.26
CA ILE A 61 -22.05 -9.95 2.13
C ILE A 61 -20.89 -10.48 1.30
N LYS A 62 -21.20 -10.95 0.09
CA LYS A 62 -20.23 -11.58 -0.83
C LYS A 62 -19.80 -10.66 -1.97
N ASN A 63 -20.55 -9.60 -2.24
CA ASN A 63 -20.35 -8.70 -3.37
C ASN A 63 -19.55 -7.44 -3.04
N VAL A 64 -18.97 -7.34 -1.84
CA VAL A 64 -18.09 -6.23 -1.44
C VAL A 64 -16.78 -6.81 -0.92
N ALA A 65 -15.64 -6.26 -1.33
CA ALA A 65 -14.34 -6.62 -0.80
C ALA A 65 -13.48 -5.41 -0.42
N ILE A 66 -12.67 -5.59 0.61
CA ILE A 66 -11.71 -4.61 1.11
C ILE A 66 -10.32 -5.08 0.72
N HIS A 67 -9.61 -4.26 -0.06
CA HIS A 67 -8.30 -4.53 -0.62
C HIS A 67 -7.27 -3.57 -0.04
N ASN A 68 -6.01 -3.98 -0.06
CA ASN A 68 -4.89 -3.13 0.32
C ASN A 68 -3.95 -2.96 -0.87
N LEU A 69 -3.32 -1.78 -0.95
CA LEU A 69 -2.33 -1.42 -1.95
C LEU A 69 -1.10 -0.88 -1.23
N SER A 70 0.10 -1.33 -1.57
CA SER A 70 1.35 -0.81 -1.03
C SER A 70 2.17 -0.19 -2.17
N PRO A 71 2.26 1.15 -2.24
CA PRO A 71 2.98 1.85 -3.30
C PRO A 71 4.50 1.85 -3.08
N GLY A 72 4.97 1.54 -1.85
CA GLY A 72 6.36 1.68 -1.47
C GLY A 72 6.74 3.13 -1.16
N MET A 73 8.02 3.47 -1.28
CA MET A 73 8.49 4.84 -1.17
C MET A 73 8.23 5.57 -2.49
N VAL A 74 7.50 6.68 -2.42
CA VAL A 74 7.15 7.50 -3.59
C VAL A 74 7.71 8.90 -3.41
N THR A 75 8.36 9.44 -4.44
CA THR A 75 8.96 10.79 -4.42
C THR A 75 7.88 11.89 -4.37
N THR A 76 7.33 12.10 -3.20
CA THR A 76 6.30 13.11 -2.90
C THR A 76 6.87 14.17 -1.98
N GLU A 77 6.23 15.33 -1.93
CA GLU A 77 6.60 16.39 -0.98
C GLU A 77 6.62 15.86 0.46
N LEU A 78 5.60 15.07 0.84
CA LEU A 78 5.55 14.42 2.15
C LEU A 78 6.79 13.58 2.45
N LEU A 79 7.28 12.80 1.47
CA LEU A 79 8.50 12.00 1.68
C LEU A 79 9.74 12.89 1.79
N MET A 80 9.83 13.94 0.96
CA MET A 80 10.99 14.82 0.91
C MET A 80 11.13 15.70 2.16
N THR A 81 10.02 16.04 2.84
CA THR A 81 10.07 16.73 4.15
C THR A 81 10.78 15.92 5.25
N GLY A 82 11.00 14.62 5.05
CA GLY A 82 11.74 13.76 5.98
C GLY A 82 13.22 13.55 5.64
N ALA A 83 13.75 14.21 4.62
CA ALA A 83 15.08 13.95 4.07
C ALA A 83 16.24 14.63 4.84
N ASP A 84 16.11 14.76 6.16
CA ASP A 84 16.99 15.62 6.98
C ASP A 84 18.20 14.88 7.56
N THR A 85 18.32 13.57 7.32
CA THR A 85 19.40 12.75 7.88
C THR A 85 20.10 11.96 6.78
N PRO A 86 21.41 11.64 6.94
CA PRO A 86 22.13 10.82 5.97
C PRO A 86 21.44 9.48 5.69
N THR A 87 20.89 8.85 6.73
CA THR A 87 20.13 7.60 6.61
C THR A 87 18.85 7.78 5.80
N ALA A 88 18.09 8.85 6.04
CA ALA A 88 16.88 9.13 5.26
C ALA A 88 17.21 9.40 3.79
N LYS A 89 18.22 10.23 3.51
CA LYS A 89 18.72 10.52 2.15
C LYS A 89 19.09 9.22 1.41
N PHE A 90 19.83 8.31 2.08
CA PHE A 90 20.20 7.01 1.52
C PHE A 90 18.98 6.19 1.10
N PHE A 91 18.00 5.99 2.00
CA PHE A 91 16.81 5.18 1.69
C PHE A 91 15.92 5.84 0.65
N ILE A 92 15.76 7.17 0.68
CA ILE A 92 15.00 7.91 -0.34
C ILE A 92 15.64 7.71 -1.72
N ASN A 93 16.95 7.93 -1.85
CA ASN A 93 17.65 7.77 -3.12
C ASN A 93 17.65 6.33 -3.64
N CYS A 94 17.78 5.36 -2.73
CA CYS A 94 17.83 3.95 -3.08
C CYS A 94 16.45 3.40 -3.51
N LEU A 95 15.41 3.68 -2.71
CA LEU A 95 14.13 2.98 -2.76
C LEU A 95 12.97 3.79 -3.35
N ALA A 96 13.05 5.13 -3.34
CA ALA A 96 11.95 5.95 -3.81
C ALA A 96 11.87 5.94 -5.33
N GLU A 97 10.64 5.74 -5.84
CA GLU A 97 10.34 5.83 -7.27
C GLU A 97 9.33 6.97 -7.52
N PRO A 98 9.28 7.50 -8.76
CA PRO A 98 8.27 8.46 -9.18
C PRO A 98 6.84 7.92 -9.03
N ALA A 99 5.88 8.81 -8.78
CA ALA A 99 4.47 8.43 -8.71
C ALA A 99 3.95 7.84 -10.03
N SER A 100 4.47 8.29 -11.17
CA SER A 100 4.17 7.72 -12.49
C SER A 100 4.49 6.23 -12.56
N ASP A 101 5.70 5.85 -12.17
CA ASP A 101 6.19 4.47 -12.29
C ASP A 101 5.42 3.53 -11.35
N VAL A 102 5.05 4.03 -10.17
CA VAL A 102 4.22 3.31 -9.22
C VAL A 102 2.79 3.17 -9.74
N ALA A 103 2.24 4.20 -10.37
CA ALA A 103 0.91 4.17 -10.99
C ALA A 103 0.87 3.19 -12.18
N ASP A 104 1.88 3.20 -13.05
CA ASP A 104 2.01 2.28 -14.18
C ASP A 104 2.02 0.82 -13.73
N TYR A 105 2.56 0.54 -12.55
CA TYR A 105 2.49 -0.78 -11.95
C TYR A 105 1.13 -1.09 -11.30
N LEU A 106 0.58 -0.17 -10.51
CA LEU A 106 -0.60 -0.41 -9.69
C LEU A 106 -1.90 -0.37 -10.49
N VAL A 107 -2.07 0.59 -11.40
CA VAL A 107 -3.33 0.83 -12.12
C VAL A 107 -3.78 -0.40 -12.92
N PRO A 108 -2.94 -1.06 -13.74
CA PRO A 108 -3.37 -2.25 -14.47
C PRO A 108 -3.79 -3.40 -13.53
N ARG A 109 -3.11 -3.54 -12.39
CA ARG A 109 -3.41 -4.59 -11.40
C ARG A 109 -4.71 -4.31 -10.66
N ILE A 110 -4.96 -3.06 -10.27
CA ILE A 110 -6.24 -2.63 -9.68
C ILE A 110 -7.39 -2.90 -10.66
N ARG A 111 -7.21 -2.56 -11.94
CA ARG A 111 -8.22 -2.79 -12.99
C ARG A 111 -8.52 -4.26 -13.25
N ALA A 112 -7.59 -5.16 -12.94
CA ALA A 112 -7.78 -6.61 -13.07
C ALA A 112 -8.53 -7.22 -11.86
N VAL A 113 -8.58 -6.54 -10.71
CA VAL A 113 -9.19 -7.07 -9.47
C VAL A 113 -10.66 -7.49 -9.63
N PRO A 114 -11.55 -6.72 -10.31
CA PRO A 114 -12.95 -7.13 -10.45
C PRO A 114 -13.15 -8.49 -11.12
N GLN A 115 -12.19 -8.92 -11.96
CA GLN A 115 -12.21 -10.23 -12.62
C GLN A 115 -11.51 -11.30 -11.78
N SER A 116 -10.38 -10.98 -11.15
CA SER A 116 -9.54 -11.97 -10.45
C SER A 116 -9.95 -12.23 -9.00
N ALA A 117 -10.67 -11.30 -8.36
CA ALA A 117 -11.05 -11.43 -6.95
C ALA A 117 -12.30 -12.29 -6.73
N VAL A 118 -13.04 -12.63 -7.79
CA VAL A 118 -14.27 -13.43 -7.71
C VAL A 118 -13.90 -14.90 -7.60
N ASN A 119 -14.38 -15.57 -6.55
CA ASN A 119 -14.26 -17.01 -6.43
C ASN A 119 -15.19 -17.69 -7.47
N PRO A 120 -14.67 -18.55 -8.37
CA PRO A 120 -15.47 -19.13 -9.46
C PRO A 120 -16.54 -20.12 -8.98
N PHE A 121 -16.41 -20.69 -7.79
CA PHE A 121 -17.36 -21.65 -7.24
C PHE A 121 -18.44 -20.99 -6.37
N THR A 122 -18.08 -19.93 -5.64
CA THR A 122 -18.97 -19.29 -4.65
C THR A 122 -19.49 -17.92 -5.08
N GLY A 123 -18.91 -17.33 -6.14
CA GLY A 123 -19.15 -15.97 -6.59
C GLY A 123 -18.70 -14.90 -5.58
N ALA A 124 -18.09 -15.28 -4.46
CA ALA A 124 -17.69 -14.35 -3.41
C ALA A 124 -16.40 -13.63 -3.76
N LEU A 125 -16.34 -12.33 -3.44
CA LEU A 125 -15.12 -11.57 -3.57
C LEU A 125 -14.13 -11.91 -2.47
N SER A 126 -12.85 -11.93 -2.84
CA SER A 126 -11.71 -12.09 -1.93
C SER A 126 -10.91 -10.79 -1.84
N ALA A 127 -10.38 -10.52 -0.65
CA ALA A 127 -9.47 -9.40 -0.43
C ALA A 127 -8.14 -9.65 -1.15
N THR A 128 -7.55 -8.58 -1.70
CA THR A 128 -6.25 -8.65 -2.38
C THR A 128 -5.28 -7.64 -1.78
N TYR A 129 -3.99 -7.97 -1.77
CA TYR A 129 -2.93 -7.05 -1.38
C TYR A 129 -1.90 -6.91 -2.50
N ILE A 130 -1.92 -5.76 -3.19
CA ILE A 130 -1.01 -5.48 -4.31
C ILE A 130 0.16 -4.65 -3.78
N ARG A 131 1.41 -5.09 -4.00
CA ARG A 131 2.61 -4.42 -3.48
C ARG A 131 3.58 -4.09 -4.59
N PHE A 132 3.92 -2.81 -4.75
CA PHE A 132 4.94 -2.35 -5.69
C PHE A 132 6.36 -2.59 -5.15
N LEU A 133 6.59 -2.25 -3.88
CA LEU A 133 7.87 -2.46 -3.19
C LEU A 133 7.74 -3.65 -2.25
N THR A 134 8.25 -4.79 -2.69
CA THR A 134 8.38 -6.00 -1.87
C THR A 134 9.68 -5.94 -1.06
N GLN A 135 9.76 -6.75 0.00
CA GLN A 135 11.00 -6.89 0.76
C GLN A 135 12.15 -7.36 -0.13
N SER A 136 11.89 -8.30 -1.05
CA SER A 136 12.88 -8.77 -2.02
C SER A 136 13.38 -7.65 -2.94
N LYS A 137 12.47 -6.84 -3.50
CA LYS A 137 12.82 -5.70 -4.36
C LYS A 137 13.64 -4.65 -3.59
N ALA A 138 13.26 -4.37 -2.35
CA ALA A 138 13.99 -3.44 -1.50
C ALA A 138 15.42 -3.95 -1.19
N LEU A 139 15.56 -5.21 -0.79
CA LEU A 139 16.87 -5.82 -0.52
C LEU A 139 17.77 -5.82 -1.76
N GLN A 140 17.21 -6.14 -2.94
CA GLN A 140 17.94 -6.09 -4.20
C GLN A 140 18.45 -4.68 -4.49
N GLN A 141 17.60 -3.66 -4.36
CA GLN A 141 17.98 -2.26 -4.59
C GLN A 141 19.07 -1.78 -3.61
N ILE A 142 18.97 -2.14 -2.33
CA ILE A 142 19.99 -1.82 -1.31
C ILE A 142 21.31 -2.50 -1.63
N PHE A 143 21.27 -3.79 -1.98
CA PHE A 143 22.48 -4.54 -2.34
C PHE A 143 23.17 -3.96 -3.58
N THR A 144 22.42 -3.66 -4.63
CA THR A 144 22.96 -2.99 -5.83
C THR A 144 23.53 -1.62 -5.48
N ARG A 145 22.85 -0.84 -4.64
CA ARG A 145 23.33 0.47 -4.14
C ARG A 145 24.69 0.34 -3.43
N LEU A 146 24.87 -0.69 -2.59
CA LEU A 146 26.11 -0.92 -1.84
C LEU A 146 27.26 -1.43 -2.71
N LEU A 147 26.98 -2.27 -3.72
CA LEU A 147 28.02 -2.83 -4.58
C LEU A 147 28.50 -1.87 -5.68
N THR A 148 27.58 -1.17 -6.34
CA THR A 148 27.89 -0.41 -7.57
C THR A 148 27.76 1.09 -7.40
N GLY A 149 27.28 1.55 -6.24
CA GLY A 149 26.95 2.96 -6.04
C GLY A 149 25.72 3.43 -6.83
N ALA A 150 25.00 2.54 -7.50
CA ALA A 150 23.82 2.88 -8.29
C ALA A 150 22.81 3.70 -7.47
N ARG A 151 22.20 4.72 -8.09
CA ARG A 151 21.21 5.61 -7.47
C ARG A 151 21.75 6.51 -6.34
N LYS A 152 23.07 6.72 -6.21
CA LYS A 152 23.62 7.76 -5.31
C LYS A 152 23.04 9.12 -5.66
N SER A 153 22.59 9.88 -4.66
CA SER A 153 22.15 11.27 -4.82
C SER A 153 21.12 11.50 -5.95
N ARG A 154 20.30 10.49 -6.25
CA ARG A 154 19.31 10.53 -7.34
C ARG A 154 18.26 11.62 -7.14
N TRP A 155 17.82 11.80 -5.89
CA TRP A 155 16.73 12.71 -5.52
C TRP A 155 17.19 13.77 -4.52
N VAL A 156 18.04 13.39 -3.56
CA VAL A 156 18.54 14.28 -2.51
C VAL A 156 20.07 14.19 -2.46
N PRO A 157 20.80 15.31 -2.47
CA PRO A 157 22.25 15.32 -2.32
C PRO A 157 22.72 14.69 -1.00
N GLU A 158 23.58 13.68 -1.08
CA GLU A 158 24.13 12.97 0.09
C GLU A 158 25.42 13.59 0.65
N ASP A 159 26.13 14.42 -0.14
CA ASP A 159 27.46 14.96 0.20
C ASP A 159 27.40 16.33 0.94
N VAL A 160 26.30 16.58 1.69
CA VAL A 160 26.09 17.80 2.50
C VAL A 160 25.71 17.42 3.93
#